data_AF-A0A6C0F3K0-F1
#
_entry.id   AF-A0A6C0F3K0-F1
#
_cell.length_a   1.000
_cell.length_b   1.000
_cell.length_c   1.000
_cell.angle_alpha   90.00
_cell.angle_beta   90.00
_cell.angle_gamma   90.00
#
_symmetry.space_group_name_H-M   'P 1'
#
loop_
_entity.id
_entity.type
_entity.pdbx_description
1 polymer ?
#
loop_
_entity_poly.entity_id
_entity_poly.type
_entity_poly.pdbx_seq_one_letter_code
_entity_poly.pdbx_strand_id
1 'polypeptide(L)'
;MLWFLLGVILILFVYLHGSKEHFSVFGREIANFSLMGEETCRPDEEIDAGLCYKKCKPSYHGVGPVCWADTQGCGIGTVIGLEDCPKGWFTEGLICREPITGGGCNTHCDGNWNSSDGGFCHTRCEPIVGGKLKGRLDNGGKCPGPQGGDKPDRVDGMCYGSCPKNMPKHLPGMPYLCYAGGDLSYGRGVGRIPNMVRVAGKYVFL
;
A
#
# COMPACT_ATOMS: atom_id res chain seq x y z
N MET A 1 -68.42 -13.31 19.10
CA MET A 1 -67.04 -13.82 19.26
C MET A 1 -66.11 -13.43 18.12
N LEU A 2 -66.51 -13.61 16.84
CA LEU A 2 -65.67 -13.27 15.68
C LEU A 2 -65.23 -11.79 15.62
N TRP A 3 -66.12 -10.85 15.95
CA TRP A 3 -65.81 -9.41 15.97
C TRP A 3 -64.81 -9.00 17.05
N PHE A 4 -64.79 -9.69 18.19
CA PHE A 4 -63.81 -9.46 19.25
C PHE A 4 -62.43 -9.96 18.84
N LEU A 5 -62.37 -11.13 18.20
CA LEU A 5 -61.13 -11.69 17.63
C LEU A 5 -60.57 -10.79 16.53
N LEU A 6 -61.42 -10.29 15.62
CA LEU A 6 -60.99 -9.35 14.58
C LEU A 6 -60.47 -8.04 15.19
N GLY A 7 -61.11 -7.51 16.23
CA GLY A 7 -60.64 -6.31 16.94
C GLY A 7 -59.29 -6.51 17.61
N VAL A 8 -59.07 -7.65 18.29
CA VAL A 8 -57.79 -7.97 18.93
C VAL A 8 -56.68 -8.21 17.91
N ILE A 9 -56.99 -8.87 16.78
CA ILE A 9 -56.05 -9.08 15.68
C ILE A 9 -55.67 -7.74 15.05
N LEU A 10 -56.61 -6.80 14.87
CA LEU A 10 -56.32 -5.46 14.33
C LEU A 10 -55.43 -4.66 15.28
N ILE A 11 -55.68 -4.72 16.59
CA ILE A 11 -54.84 -4.07 17.60
C ILE A 11 -53.43 -4.68 17.64
N LEU A 12 -53.32 -6.01 17.59
CA LEU A 12 -52.02 -6.70 17.51
C LEU A 12 -51.31 -6.40 16.20
N PHE A 13 -52.03 -6.27 15.08
CA PHE A 13 -51.46 -5.91 13.79
C PHE A 13 -50.93 -4.47 13.82
N VAL A 14 -51.66 -3.53 14.41
CA VAL A 14 -51.19 -2.15 14.63
C VAL A 14 -50.01 -2.11 15.61
N TYR A 15 -49.99 -2.95 16.64
CA TYR A 15 -48.89 -3.00 17.60
C TYR A 15 -47.62 -3.66 17.02
N LEU A 16 -47.77 -4.69 16.19
CA LEU A 16 -46.66 -5.46 15.59
C LEU A 16 -46.16 -4.86 14.27
N HIS A 17 -47.02 -4.16 13.51
CA HIS A 17 -46.68 -3.50 12.25
C HIS A 17 -46.71 -1.97 12.32
N GLY A 18 -47.06 -1.37 13.46
CA GLY A 18 -46.90 0.06 13.77
C GLY A 18 -45.43 0.42 13.91
N SER A 19 -44.70 0.28 12.83
CA SER A 19 -43.33 0.72 12.67
C SER A 19 -43.27 2.25 12.79
N LYS A 20 -42.54 2.74 13.79
CA LYS A 20 -41.68 3.93 13.71
C LYS A 20 -42.23 5.09 12.85
N GLU A 21 -43.32 5.72 13.28
CA GLU A 21 -43.93 6.82 12.53
C GLU A 21 -43.43 8.20 12.99
N HIS A 22 -42.99 9.01 12.03
CA HIS A 22 -42.68 10.42 12.19
C HIS A 22 -43.92 11.18 12.66
N PHE A 23 -43.94 11.68 13.90
CA PHE A 23 -45.03 12.55 14.37
C PHE A 23 -44.87 13.96 13.79
N SER A 24 -45.46 14.19 12.61
CA SER A 24 -45.65 15.51 12.01
C SER A 24 -47.09 15.97 12.22
N VAL A 25 -47.26 17.10 12.92
CA VAL A 25 -48.56 17.75 13.14
C VAL A 25 -48.47 19.14 12.52
N PHE A 26 -49.36 19.48 11.59
CA PHE A 26 -49.37 20.74 10.83
C PHE A 26 -48.09 21.04 10.01
N GLY A 27 -47.45 20.02 9.42
CA GLY A 27 -46.27 20.21 8.57
C GLY A 27 -45.04 20.75 9.31
N ARG A 28 -45.04 20.67 10.65
CA ARG A 28 -43.88 20.95 11.50
C ARG A 28 -43.62 19.71 12.37
N GLU A 29 -42.40 19.18 12.29
CA GLU A 29 -41.96 18.02 13.08
C GLU A 29 -41.91 18.40 14.57
N ILE A 30 -42.76 17.82 15.41
CA ILE A 30 -42.85 18.18 16.84
C ILE A 30 -41.88 17.35 17.68
N ALA A 31 -41.69 16.07 17.38
CA ALA A 31 -40.67 15.24 18.03
C ALA A 31 -40.22 14.11 17.10
N ASN A 32 -38.92 14.00 16.86
CA ASN A 32 -38.32 12.91 16.12
C ASN A 32 -37.55 12.04 17.12
N PHE A 33 -38.16 10.94 17.57
CA PHE A 33 -37.52 9.92 18.41
C PHE A 33 -36.75 8.95 17.51
N SER A 34 -35.69 9.46 16.91
CA SER A 34 -34.74 8.63 16.16
C SER A 34 -33.85 7.88 17.16
N LEU A 35 -34.38 6.79 17.72
CA LEU A 35 -33.63 5.89 18.61
C LEU A 35 -32.40 5.26 17.90
N MET A 36 -32.35 5.33 16.56
CA MET A 36 -31.33 4.73 15.69
C MET A 36 -31.26 5.46 14.32
N GLY A 37 -31.26 6.79 14.27
CA GLY A 37 -31.34 7.55 13.00
C GLY A 37 -30.18 8.51 12.76
N GLU A 38 -29.73 8.60 11.50
CA GLU A 38 -28.66 9.48 10.96
C GLU A 38 -28.79 10.97 11.32
N GLU A 39 -29.93 11.41 11.84
CA GLU A 39 -30.28 12.79 12.18
C GLU A 39 -29.81 13.24 13.59
N THR A 40 -29.12 12.37 14.34
CA THR A 40 -28.70 12.65 15.73
C THR A 40 -27.40 13.46 15.82
N CYS A 41 -26.58 13.45 14.77
CA CYS A 41 -25.33 14.21 14.68
C CYS A 41 -25.53 15.53 13.91
N ARG A 42 -24.58 16.46 14.05
CA ARG A 42 -24.59 17.68 13.25
C ARG A 42 -24.34 17.35 11.76
N PRO A 43 -24.76 18.21 10.82
CA PRO A 43 -24.56 17.97 9.38
C PRO A 43 -23.08 17.77 8.96
N ASP A 44 -22.13 18.35 9.71
CA ASP A 44 -20.67 18.22 9.53
C ASP A 44 -20.04 17.05 10.32
N GLU A 45 -20.87 16.27 11.01
CA GLU A 45 -20.47 15.12 11.82
C GLU A 45 -21.00 13.81 11.19
N GLU A 46 -20.38 12.69 11.53
CA GLU A 46 -20.82 11.34 11.20
C GLU A 46 -20.87 10.49 12.47
N ILE A 47 -21.81 9.55 12.50
CA ILE A 47 -21.96 8.64 13.64
C ILE A 47 -21.03 7.45 13.45
N ASP A 48 -20.22 7.17 14.46
CA ASP A 48 -19.34 6.00 14.50
C ASP A 48 -19.27 5.45 15.92
N ALA A 49 -19.47 4.14 16.07
CA ALA A 49 -19.58 3.46 17.36
C ALA A 49 -20.53 4.16 18.38
N GLY A 50 -21.60 4.79 17.90
CA GLY A 50 -22.59 5.50 18.73
C GLY A 50 -22.18 6.89 19.20
N LEU A 51 -21.08 7.46 18.67
CA LEU A 51 -20.63 8.83 18.94
C LEU A 51 -20.60 9.64 17.65
N CYS A 52 -20.88 10.94 17.75
CA CYS A 52 -20.76 11.89 16.64
C CYS A 52 -19.33 12.42 16.56
N TYR A 53 -18.66 12.16 15.44
CA TYR A 53 -17.33 12.68 15.14
C TYR A 53 -17.38 13.64 13.97
N LYS A 54 -16.42 14.56 13.87
CA LYS A 54 -16.27 15.36 12.65
C LYS A 54 -15.96 14.45 11.46
N LYS A 55 -16.56 14.76 10.30
CA LYS A 55 -16.23 14.07 9.05
C LYS A 55 -14.75 14.20 8.73
N CYS A 56 -14.17 13.14 8.17
CA CYS A 56 -12.78 13.15 7.75
C CYS A 56 -12.57 14.02 6.50
N LYS A 57 -11.33 14.45 6.29
CA LYS A 57 -10.91 15.15 5.08
C LYS A 57 -11.08 14.21 3.88
N PRO A 58 -11.20 14.75 2.65
CA PRO A 58 -11.19 13.92 1.45
C PRO A 58 -9.96 12.99 1.43
N SER A 59 -10.15 11.76 0.98
CA SER A 59 -9.14 10.68 0.96
C SER A 59 -8.77 10.11 2.34
N TYR A 60 -9.66 10.27 3.33
CA TYR A 60 -9.56 9.62 4.63
C TYR A 60 -10.93 9.07 5.05
N HIS A 61 -10.93 7.96 5.78
CA HIS A 61 -12.12 7.40 6.41
C HIS A 61 -11.96 7.37 7.93
N GLY A 62 -13.08 7.54 8.63
CA GLY A 62 -13.11 7.54 10.08
C GLY A 62 -13.16 6.13 10.67
N VAL A 63 -12.32 5.86 11.66
CA VAL A 63 -12.46 4.71 12.57
C VAL A 63 -12.26 5.20 14.00
N GLY A 64 -13.38 5.37 14.69
CA GLY A 64 -13.48 5.99 16.01
C GLY A 64 -12.92 7.42 16.02
N PRO A 65 -12.01 7.76 16.96
CA PRO A 65 -11.45 9.10 17.08
C PRO A 65 -10.36 9.44 16.06
N VAL A 66 -10.04 8.53 15.13
CA VAL A 66 -8.94 8.66 14.17
C VAL A 66 -9.48 8.63 12.75
N CYS A 67 -8.98 9.52 11.90
CA CYS A 67 -9.12 9.45 10.46
C CYS A 67 -7.90 8.75 9.88
N TRP A 68 -8.10 7.69 9.11
CA TRP A 68 -7.06 6.92 8.42
C TRP A 68 -7.06 7.27 6.95
N ALA A 69 -5.89 7.34 6.33
CA ALA A 69 -5.79 7.59 4.89
C ALA A 69 -6.45 6.44 4.11
N ASP A 70 -7.20 6.80 3.06
CA ASP A 70 -7.79 5.81 2.16
C ASP A 70 -6.68 5.12 1.35
N THR A 71 -6.80 3.80 1.23
CA THR A 71 -5.81 2.98 0.54
C THR A 71 -6.43 2.12 -0.55
N GLN A 72 -5.69 1.93 -1.64
CA GLN A 72 -6.05 1.01 -2.71
C GLN A 72 -4.92 0.01 -2.96
N GLY A 73 -5.27 -1.28 -3.15
CA GLY A 73 -4.29 -2.31 -3.44
C GLY A 73 -3.74 -2.21 -4.87
N CYS A 74 -2.42 -2.31 -5.02
CA CYS A 74 -1.71 -2.43 -6.30
C CYS A 74 -1.05 -3.82 -6.51
N GLY A 75 -1.43 -4.78 -5.67
CA GLY A 75 -1.00 -6.19 -5.73
C GLY A 75 0.20 -6.50 -4.82
N ILE A 76 0.35 -7.78 -4.46
CA ILE A 76 1.33 -8.28 -3.47
C ILE A 76 2.82 -8.11 -3.86
N GLY A 77 3.10 -7.53 -5.02
CA GLY A 77 4.46 -7.39 -5.55
C GLY A 77 5.02 -8.68 -6.16
N THR A 78 6.21 -8.61 -6.75
CA THR A 78 7.06 -9.74 -7.17
C THR A 78 8.49 -9.45 -6.76
N VAL A 79 9.32 -10.48 -6.62
CA VAL A 79 10.74 -10.30 -6.36
C VAL A 79 11.41 -9.60 -7.54
N ILE A 80 12.42 -8.79 -7.26
CA ILE A 80 13.11 -8.05 -8.31
C ILE A 80 13.93 -8.96 -9.24
N GLY A 81 14.05 -8.56 -10.51
CA GLY A 81 14.90 -9.23 -11.49
C GLY A 81 16.37 -8.87 -11.31
N LEU A 82 17.24 -9.80 -11.69
CA LEU A 82 18.67 -9.56 -11.78
C LEU A 82 18.99 -8.72 -13.03
N GLU A 83 19.89 -7.76 -12.89
CA GLU A 83 20.35 -6.94 -14.02
C GLU A 83 21.13 -7.78 -15.04
N ASP A 84 21.16 -7.32 -16.28
CA ASP A 84 21.96 -7.92 -17.34
C ASP A 84 23.44 -7.55 -17.15
N CYS A 85 24.34 -8.50 -17.37
CA CYS A 85 25.77 -8.23 -17.28
C CYS A 85 26.24 -7.31 -18.42
N PRO A 86 27.28 -6.48 -18.20
CA PRO A 86 27.88 -5.70 -19.27
C PRO A 86 28.28 -6.59 -20.45
N LYS A 87 28.17 -6.06 -21.67
CA LYS A 87 28.49 -6.83 -22.88
C LYS A 87 29.93 -7.36 -22.82
N GLY A 88 30.09 -8.68 -22.99
CA GLY A 88 31.38 -9.36 -22.95
C GLY A 88 31.81 -9.86 -21.56
N TRP A 89 31.02 -9.61 -20.51
CA TRP A 89 31.25 -10.18 -19.18
C TRP A 89 30.54 -11.53 -19.03
N PHE A 90 31.10 -12.38 -18.17
CA PHE A 90 30.47 -13.65 -17.83
C PHE A 90 29.42 -13.47 -16.74
N THR A 91 28.28 -14.13 -16.91
CA THR A 91 27.22 -14.15 -15.90
C THR A 91 27.41 -15.35 -14.98
N GLU A 92 27.63 -15.08 -13.70
CA GLU A 92 27.84 -16.10 -12.66
C GLU A 92 26.86 -15.89 -11.51
N GLY A 93 25.62 -16.35 -11.70
CA GLY A 93 24.57 -16.21 -10.68
C GLY A 93 24.25 -14.75 -10.36
N LEU A 94 24.63 -14.29 -9.17
CA LEU A 94 24.39 -12.91 -8.66
C LEU A 94 25.48 -11.91 -9.06
N ILE A 95 26.57 -12.37 -9.68
CA ILE A 95 27.71 -11.52 -10.06
C ILE A 95 27.98 -11.62 -11.57
N CYS A 96 28.55 -10.55 -12.10
CA CYS A 96 29.15 -10.46 -13.42
C CYS A 96 30.66 -10.42 -13.24
N ARG A 97 31.38 -11.24 -14.01
CA ARG A 97 32.85 -11.25 -14.01
C ARG A 97 33.41 -10.77 -15.34
N GLU A 98 34.28 -9.77 -15.27
CA GLU A 98 35.05 -9.31 -16.43
C GLU A 98 36.02 -10.41 -16.89
N PRO A 99 36.11 -10.72 -18.19
CA PRO A 99 37.09 -11.68 -18.68
C PRO A 99 38.50 -11.26 -18.29
N ILE A 100 39.29 -12.23 -17.85
CA ILE A 100 40.71 -12.02 -17.57
C ILE A 100 41.46 -12.20 -18.89
N THR A 101 42.28 -11.23 -19.27
CA THR A 101 43.16 -11.27 -20.45
C THR A 101 44.61 -11.03 -20.03
N GLY A 102 45.56 -11.45 -20.87
CA GLY A 102 46.99 -11.42 -20.56
C GLY A 102 47.43 -12.61 -19.69
N GLY A 103 48.56 -12.47 -19.00
CA GLY A 103 49.16 -13.54 -18.19
C GLY A 103 49.84 -14.64 -18.99
N GLY A 104 49.86 -14.53 -20.33
CA GLY A 104 50.70 -15.37 -21.18
C GLY A 104 52.17 -15.02 -20.94
N CYS A 105 52.97 -16.04 -20.64
CA CYS A 105 54.42 -15.91 -20.56
C CYS A 105 55.03 -16.59 -21.79
N ASN A 106 55.79 -15.83 -22.58
CA ASN A 106 56.59 -16.41 -23.64
C ASN A 106 58.05 -16.44 -23.19
N THR A 107 58.65 -17.64 -23.25
CA THR A 107 60.06 -17.83 -22.92
C THR A 107 60.83 -17.94 -24.22
N HIS A 108 61.68 -16.96 -24.49
CA HIS A 108 62.59 -17.00 -25.63
C HIS A 108 63.98 -17.39 -25.15
N CYS A 109 64.51 -18.46 -25.73
CA CYS A 109 65.90 -18.87 -25.53
C CYS A 109 66.64 -18.58 -26.83
N ASP A 110 67.68 -17.78 -26.73
CA ASP A 110 68.54 -17.22 -27.76
C ASP A 110 69.47 -18.26 -28.44
N GLY A 111 69.33 -19.54 -28.08
CA GLY A 111 70.00 -20.65 -28.76
C GLY A 111 71.52 -20.68 -28.59
N ASN A 112 72.09 -19.85 -27.71
CA ASN A 112 73.49 -19.94 -27.35
C ASN A 112 73.69 -21.03 -26.29
N TRP A 113 74.06 -22.24 -26.72
CA TRP A 113 74.29 -23.41 -25.88
C TRP A 113 75.73 -23.48 -25.31
N ASN A 114 76.47 -22.37 -25.32
CA ASN A 114 77.74 -22.30 -24.62
C ASN A 114 77.49 -22.36 -23.11
N SER A 115 77.79 -23.50 -22.48
CA SER A 115 77.60 -23.69 -21.03
C SER A 115 78.46 -22.74 -20.18
N SER A 116 79.40 -22.04 -20.79
CA SER A 116 80.29 -21.05 -20.17
C SER A 116 79.66 -19.66 -20.05
N ASP A 117 78.69 -19.33 -20.90
CA ASP A 117 78.06 -17.99 -20.98
C ASP A 117 76.71 -17.92 -20.27
N GLY A 118 76.21 -19.07 -19.79
CA GLY A 118 74.90 -19.21 -19.16
C GLY A 118 73.79 -18.85 -20.15
N GLY A 119 73.36 -19.78 -21.01
CA GLY A 119 72.22 -19.54 -21.90
C GLY A 119 71.01 -19.01 -21.11
N PHE A 120 70.70 -17.73 -21.24
CA PHE A 120 69.69 -17.06 -20.46
C PHE A 120 68.39 -17.05 -21.26
N CYS A 121 67.52 -18.03 -20.99
CA CYS A 121 66.14 -17.94 -21.44
C CYS A 121 65.48 -16.71 -20.79
N HIS A 122 65.01 -15.78 -21.60
CA HIS A 122 64.28 -14.61 -21.15
C HIS A 122 62.77 -14.92 -21.21
N THR A 123 62.14 -14.99 -20.04
CA THR A 123 60.68 -15.07 -19.94
C THR A 123 60.10 -13.67 -19.87
N ARG A 124 59.25 -13.32 -20.84
CA ARG A 124 58.43 -12.11 -20.80
C ARG A 124 56.98 -12.51 -20.62
N CYS A 125 56.39 -12.01 -19.54
CA CYS A 125 54.97 -12.19 -19.26
C CYS A 125 54.20 -10.92 -19.56
N GLU A 126 53.04 -11.06 -20.18
CA GLU A 126 52.08 -9.97 -20.33
C GLU A 126 51.36 -9.72 -19.01
N PRO A 127 51.09 -8.45 -18.64
CA PRO A 127 50.33 -8.15 -17.42
C PRO A 127 48.91 -8.74 -17.51
N ILE A 128 48.43 -9.28 -16.40
CA ILE A 128 47.04 -9.73 -16.28
C ILE A 128 46.15 -8.50 -16.16
N VAL A 129 45.14 -8.39 -17.02
CA VAL A 129 44.15 -7.31 -17.02
C VAL A 129 42.74 -7.91 -16.94
N GLY A 130 41.83 -7.22 -16.25
CA GLY A 130 40.44 -7.64 -16.09
C GLY A 130 40.14 -8.26 -14.73
N GLY A 131 39.16 -9.15 -14.67
CA GLY A 131 38.76 -9.83 -13.44
C GLY A 131 37.93 -9.00 -12.46
N LYS A 132 37.46 -7.80 -12.87
CA LYS A 132 36.52 -7.03 -12.05
C LYS A 132 35.23 -7.82 -11.84
N LEU A 133 34.67 -7.67 -10.64
CA LEU A 133 33.37 -8.23 -10.27
C LEU A 133 32.36 -7.09 -10.16
N LYS A 134 31.14 -7.34 -10.63
CA LYS A 134 30.00 -6.43 -10.48
C LYS A 134 28.78 -7.23 -10.03
N GLY A 135 28.10 -6.80 -8.98
CA GLY A 135 26.86 -7.43 -8.56
C GLY A 135 25.72 -7.11 -9.52
N ARG A 136 24.83 -8.08 -9.75
CA ARG A 136 23.64 -7.92 -10.60
C ARG A 136 22.47 -7.22 -9.90
N LEU A 137 22.69 -6.80 -8.65
CA LEU A 137 21.76 -6.02 -7.83
C LEU A 137 22.39 -4.70 -7.38
N ASP A 138 23.57 -4.32 -7.90
CA ASP A 138 24.27 -3.11 -7.48
C ASP A 138 23.47 -1.83 -7.80
N ASN A 139 22.64 -1.82 -8.84
CA ASN A 139 21.73 -0.71 -9.14
C ASN A 139 20.31 -0.96 -8.62
N GLY A 140 20.16 -1.91 -7.69
CA GLY A 140 18.92 -2.28 -7.03
C GLY A 140 18.05 -3.23 -7.83
N GLY A 141 18.50 -3.80 -8.95
CA GLY A 141 17.75 -4.78 -9.74
C GLY A 141 16.74 -4.17 -10.73
N LYS A 142 16.11 -5.02 -11.54
CA LYS A 142 15.21 -4.66 -12.65
C LYS A 142 13.76 -5.05 -12.38
N CYS A 143 12.84 -4.12 -12.63
CA CYS A 143 11.40 -4.38 -12.70
C CYS A 143 10.91 -4.33 -14.17
N PRO A 144 9.95 -5.17 -14.59
CA PRO A 144 9.28 -6.20 -13.80
C PRO A 144 10.21 -7.38 -13.45
N GLY A 145 9.88 -8.05 -12.35
CA GLY A 145 10.62 -9.21 -11.85
C GLY A 145 10.64 -10.41 -12.82
N PRO A 146 11.36 -11.49 -12.49
CA PRO A 146 11.48 -12.66 -13.36
C PRO A 146 10.15 -13.40 -13.57
N GLN A 147 9.17 -13.20 -12.67
CA GLN A 147 7.81 -13.69 -12.86
C GLN A 147 6.99 -12.89 -13.89
N GLY A 148 7.55 -11.82 -14.46
CA GLY A 148 6.88 -10.95 -15.43
C GLY A 148 5.72 -10.14 -14.83
N GLY A 149 5.02 -9.42 -15.71
CA GLY A 149 3.80 -8.65 -15.39
C GLY A 149 3.99 -7.13 -15.38
N ASP A 150 2.87 -6.42 -15.16
CA ASP A 150 2.80 -4.95 -15.17
C ASP A 150 3.14 -4.36 -13.79
N LYS A 151 4.31 -4.70 -13.26
CA LYS A 151 4.79 -4.24 -11.96
C LYS A 151 6.07 -3.41 -12.11
N PRO A 152 5.98 -2.14 -12.55
CA PRO A 152 7.16 -1.32 -12.83
C PRO A 152 7.71 -0.62 -11.57
N ASP A 153 6.91 -0.48 -10.51
CA ASP A 153 7.27 0.36 -9.36
C ASP A 153 8.16 -0.44 -8.40
N ARG A 154 9.37 0.05 -8.14
CA ARG A 154 10.34 -0.62 -7.26
C ARG A 154 10.28 -0.05 -5.86
N VAL A 155 9.98 -0.89 -4.87
CA VAL A 155 10.01 -0.54 -3.44
C VAL A 155 10.67 -1.67 -2.65
N ASP A 156 11.70 -1.35 -1.86
CA ASP A 156 12.38 -2.27 -0.93
C ASP A 156 12.76 -3.65 -1.51
N GLY A 157 13.30 -3.67 -2.74
CA GLY A 157 13.77 -4.90 -3.39
C GLY A 157 12.65 -5.75 -4.02
N MET A 158 11.44 -5.22 -4.10
CA MET A 158 10.29 -5.83 -4.78
C MET A 158 9.73 -4.90 -5.85
N CYS A 159 9.05 -5.49 -6.81
CA CYS A 159 8.35 -4.81 -7.90
C CYS A 159 6.85 -4.84 -7.64
N TYR A 160 6.18 -3.70 -7.60
CA TYR A 160 4.76 -3.53 -7.37
C TYR A 160 4.05 -2.97 -8.60
N GLY A 161 2.73 -3.14 -8.66
CA GLY A 161 1.91 -2.48 -9.67
C GLY A 161 1.94 -0.97 -9.46
N SER A 162 1.84 -0.21 -10.56
CA SER A 162 1.81 1.24 -10.44
C SER A 162 0.62 1.73 -9.67
N CYS A 163 0.88 2.74 -8.83
CA CYS A 163 -0.19 3.42 -8.14
C CYS A 163 -1.09 4.22 -9.10
N PRO A 164 -2.40 4.29 -8.85
CA PRO A 164 -3.31 5.05 -9.68
C PRO A 164 -3.10 6.56 -9.49
N LYS A 165 -3.49 7.36 -10.48
CA LYS A 165 -3.22 8.82 -10.51
C LYS A 165 -3.78 9.59 -9.30
N ASN A 166 -4.88 9.12 -8.71
CA ASN A 166 -5.51 9.71 -7.53
C ASN A 166 -4.81 9.33 -6.21
N MET A 167 -3.99 8.29 -6.19
CA MET A 167 -3.27 7.79 -5.02
C MET A 167 -1.81 7.48 -5.36
N PRO A 168 -0.98 8.49 -5.69
CA PRO A 168 0.29 8.28 -6.38
C PRO A 168 1.43 7.71 -5.50
N LYS A 169 1.21 7.51 -4.20
CA LYS A 169 2.26 7.09 -3.27
C LYS A 169 1.98 5.72 -2.68
N HIS A 170 3.02 4.90 -2.54
CA HIS A 170 2.95 3.66 -1.76
C HIS A 170 2.90 3.94 -0.26
N LEU A 171 2.14 3.13 0.48
CA LEU A 171 2.04 3.23 1.94
C LEU A 171 3.38 2.78 2.58
N PRO A 172 4.00 3.60 3.45
CA PRO A 172 5.22 3.19 4.16
C PRO A 172 5.00 1.91 4.97
N GLY A 173 5.87 0.92 4.78
CA GLY A 173 5.76 -0.39 5.43
C GLY A 173 4.71 -1.34 4.81
N MET A 174 3.87 -0.87 3.90
CA MET A 174 2.87 -1.68 3.18
C MET A 174 2.83 -1.29 1.69
N PRO A 175 3.91 -1.53 0.93
CA PRO A 175 4.02 -1.07 -0.46
C PRO A 175 3.03 -1.70 -1.45
N TYR A 176 2.31 -2.75 -1.05
CA TYR A 176 1.19 -3.29 -1.84
C TYR A 176 -0.08 -2.41 -1.80
N LEU A 177 -0.06 -1.33 -1.00
CA LEU A 177 -1.12 -0.33 -0.90
C LEU A 177 -0.63 1.03 -1.42
N CYS A 178 -1.52 1.75 -2.08
CA CYS A 178 -1.35 3.12 -2.55
C CYS A 178 -2.28 4.06 -1.78
N TYR A 179 -1.86 5.30 -1.56
CA TYR A 179 -2.66 6.34 -0.90
C TYR A 179 -2.40 7.73 -1.52
N ALA A 180 -3.27 8.70 -1.22
CA ALA A 180 -3.24 10.05 -1.78
C ALA A 180 -1.97 10.87 -1.40
N GLY A 181 -1.25 10.46 -0.35
CA GLY A 181 -0.15 11.22 0.23
C GLY A 181 -0.57 12.09 1.42
N GLY A 182 0.39 12.42 2.27
CA GLY A 182 0.17 13.20 3.50
C GLY A 182 0.38 12.34 4.74
N ASP A 183 -0.30 12.69 5.83
CA ASP A 183 -0.26 11.93 7.08
C ASP A 183 -1.01 10.61 6.94
N LEU A 184 -0.51 9.53 7.54
CA LEU A 184 -1.20 8.23 7.48
C LEU A 184 -2.49 8.22 8.31
N SER A 185 -2.52 9.02 9.36
CA SER A 185 -3.68 9.23 10.17
C SER A 185 -3.60 10.55 10.92
N TYR A 186 -4.76 11.04 11.35
CA TYR A 186 -4.84 12.17 12.26
C TYR A 186 -6.04 12.04 13.19
N GLY A 187 -5.93 12.62 14.38
CA GLY A 187 -7.02 12.63 15.36
C GLY A 187 -8.13 13.60 14.97
N ARG A 188 -9.39 13.18 15.15
CA ARG A 188 -10.59 14.02 14.98
C ARG A 188 -11.35 14.30 16.28
N GLY A 189 -10.74 13.96 17.43
CA GLY A 189 -11.27 14.16 18.77
C GLY A 189 -12.02 12.93 19.31
N VAL A 190 -12.44 13.00 20.58
CA VAL A 190 -13.04 11.86 21.33
C VAL A 190 -14.51 11.56 21.00
N GLY A 191 -15.09 12.26 20.02
CA GLY A 191 -16.50 12.14 19.68
C GLY A 191 -17.42 12.82 20.70
N ARG A 192 -18.66 13.07 20.31
CA ARG A 192 -19.70 13.64 21.16
C ARG A 192 -20.86 12.68 21.25
N ILE A 193 -21.49 12.62 22.41
CA ILE A 193 -22.69 11.81 22.58
C ILE A 193 -23.79 12.43 21.70
N PRO A 194 -24.43 11.64 20.80
CA PRO A 194 -25.52 12.12 19.98
C PRO A 194 -26.67 12.61 20.85
N ASN A 195 -27.38 13.63 20.39
CA ASN A 195 -28.58 14.08 21.09
C ASN A 195 -29.69 13.04 20.88
N MET A 196 -30.15 12.39 21.95
CA MET A 196 -31.14 11.32 21.87
C MET A 196 -32.54 11.79 21.45
N VAL A 197 -32.84 13.10 21.60
CA VAL A 197 -34.18 13.65 21.33
C VAL A 197 -34.08 14.97 20.55
N ARG A 198 -34.77 15.04 19.41
CA ARG A 198 -35.00 16.27 18.66
C ARG A 198 -36.46 16.68 18.80
N VAL A 199 -36.73 17.80 19.48
CA VAL A 199 -38.08 18.36 19.67
C VAL A 199 -38.16 19.67 18.91
N ALA A 200 -39.13 19.81 18.01
CA ALA A 200 -39.36 21.02 17.20
C ALA A 200 -38.10 21.54 16.46
N GLY A 201 -37.28 20.63 15.91
CA GLY A 201 -36.06 20.97 15.18
C GLY A 201 -34.89 21.46 16.04
N LYS A 202 -35.07 21.57 17.37
CA LYS A 202 -34.02 21.91 18.34
C LYS A 202 -33.54 20.67 19.07
N TYR A 203 -32.22 20.57 19.25
CA TYR A 203 -31.59 19.51 20.03
C TYR A 203 -31.86 19.78 21.51
N VAL A 204 -32.55 18.86 22.19
CA VAL A 204 -32.81 18.95 23.62
C VAL A 204 -31.84 18.01 24.32
N PHE A 205 -30.92 18.57 25.11
CA PHE A 205 -30.12 17.81 26.06
C PHE A 205 -31.04 17.33 27.18
N LEU A 206 -31.07 16.03 27.42
CA LEU A 206 -31.48 15.45 28.70
C LEU A 206 -30.23 14.83 29.33
#